data_AF-A0A420DNY3-F1
#
_entry.id   AF-A0A420DNY3-F1
#
_cell.length_a   1.000
_cell.length_b   1.000
_cell.length_c   1.000
_cell.angle_alpha   90.00
_cell.angle_beta   90.00
_cell.angle_gamma   90.00
#
_symmetry.space_group_name_H-M   'P 1'
#
loop_
_entity.id
_entity.type
_entity.pdbx_description
1 polymer ?
#
loop_
_entity_poly.entity_id
_entity_poly.type
_entity_poly.pdbx_seq_one_letter_code
_entity_poly.pdbx_strand_id
1 'polypeptide(L)'
;MIVSRQSTLHVLRHSVFASLWFATLVSNLGGLVQGVAAAWLMTTLSDSRSLVALVQASTTLPVVLFSLPSGALADSFDRRGIMLVALCWMLCLSVLLSVFAYFGMLTPWLLLAFTFLIGSGQALFNPSWQSSMGDIVPKEDIPAAVTLNGMGFNMMRSVGPAIGGIVVTFAGVATAFALNAVSYFAIIAGLVRWHPPVVQKLLPREAFGPSISSGVRYVLLSPVLLRVMCRSFVFGLGAVVILALLPVLARNLLGGSALTYGILLGCFGFGAIGGGLLSGRLRTRFENEWIVRAAFVVMAMGVLALGLSRNMVLSGLILLPCGASWVLALSLFNVTVQLSTPRWVVGRALAIYQMAAFGGMAAGAWLWGAIAEQVGAPLAVVFASLPLIFGAAIGLKFPLENFSTRDFSPLNKFIKPSLKLDLAPRSGPIMVIVDYEIGQSDVPAFLALMVERRRIRIRDGARQWVLMRDLENPEIWTESYHVPTWVEYLRHHERRVTSDGEVYQNLLALHKGAKPPQVRRMIERQTVPRDNDVSLRLIPEEH
;
A
#
# COMPACT_ATOMS: atom_id res chain seq x y z
N MET A 1 8.99 16.79 26.91
CA MET A 1 8.15 15.68 27.39
C MET A 1 8.78 14.38 26.92
N ILE A 2 9.45 13.66 27.83
CA ILE A 2 9.98 12.32 27.57
C ILE A 2 8.77 11.39 27.59
N VAL A 3 8.25 11.04 26.41
CA VAL A 3 7.25 9.97 26.30
C VAL A 3 7.90 8.72 26.88
N SER A 4 7.47 8.30 28.07
CA SER A 4 7.87 7.01 28.63
C SER A 4 7.57 5.97 27.56
N ARG A 5 8.60 5.29 27.04
CA ARG A 5 8.42 4.14 26.16
C ARG A 5 7.72 3.06 26.98
N GLN A 6 6.40 3.12 27.05
CA GLN A 6 5.60 2.02 27.54
C GLN A 6 5.95 0.80 26.67
N SER A 7 6.20 -0.33 27.33
CA SER A 7 6.51 -1.58 26.62
C SER A 7 5.40 -1.87 25.62
N THR A 8 5.75 -2.24 24.38
CA THR A 8 4.80 -2.62 23.32
C THR A 8 3.84 -3.73 23.78
N LEU A 9 4.24 -4.52 24.79
CA LEU A 9 3.42 -5.57 25.40
C LEU A 9 2.28 -5.04 26.29
N HIS A 10 2.26 -3.75 26.65
CA HIS A 10 1.21 -3.15 27.47
C HIS A 10 -0.18 -3.31 26.82
N VAL A 11 -0.25 -3.26 25.49
CA VAL A 11 -1.50 -3.39 24.72
C VAL A 11 -2.18 -4.74 24.94
N LEU A 12 -1.44 -5.79 25.31
CA LEU A 12 -2.00 -7.12 25.64
C LEU A 12 -2.85 -7.10 26.93
N ARG A 13 -2.84 -6.02 27.71
CA ARG A 13 -3.76 -5.83 28.84
C ARG A 13 -5.20 -5.59 28.39
N HIS A 14 -5.40 -5.08 27.18
CA HIS A 14 -6.72 -4.97 26.57
C HIS A 14 -7.19 -6.36 26.15
N SER A 15 -8.11 -6.96 26.90
CA SER A 15 -8.54 -8.35 26.73
C SER A 15 -9.11 -8.64 25.33
N VAL A 16 -9.87 -7.69 24.77
CA VAL A 16 -10.40 -7.77 23.39
C VAL A 16 -9.26 -7.79 22.37
N PHE A 17 -8.30 -6.87 22.51
CA PHE A 17 -7.13 -6.83 21.63
C PHE A 17 -6.33 -8.12 21.72
N ALA A 18 -5.99 -8.58 22.92
CA ALA A 18 -5.22 -9.80 23.13
C ALA A 18 -5.92 -11.01 22.50
N SER A 19 -7.23 -11.18 22.74
CA SER A 19 -8.00 -12.28 22.16
C SER A 19 -8.00 -12.25 20.62
N LEU A 20 -8.23 -11.10 20.00
CA LEU A 20 -8.24 -10.98 18.55
C LEU A 20 -6.82 -11.10 17.95
N TRP A 21 -5.81 -10.61 18.66
CA TRP A 21 -4.41 -10.70 18.24
C TRP A 21 -3.90 -12.15 18.24
N PHE A 22 -4.16 -12.92 19.30
CA PHE A 22 -3.82 -14.34 19.30
C PHE A 22 -4.60 -15.11 18.22
N ALA A 23 -5.89 -14.81 18.04
CA ALA A 23 -6.69 -15.44 16.99
C ALA A 23 -6.15 -15.14 15.58
N THR A 24 -5.70 -13.92 15.33
CA THR A 24 -5.07 -13.53 14.05
C THR A 24 -3.70 -14.16 13.88
N LEU A 25 -2.91 -14.38 14.93
CA LEU A 25 -1.67 -15.16 14.82
C LEU A 25 -1.93 -16.60 14.38
N VAL A 26 -2.89 -17.27 15.02
CA VAL A 26 -3.28 -18.64 14.67
C VAL A 26 -3.79 -18.71 13.23
N SER A 27 -4.60 -17.73 12.80
CA SER A 27 -5.09 -17.65 11.42
C SER A 27 -3.98 -17.36 10.40
N ASN A 28 -3.03 -16.47 10.72
CA ASN A 28 -1.87 -16.22 9.87
C ASN A 28 -0.98 -17.46 9.72
N LEU A 29 -0.79 -18.22 10.80
CA LEU A 29 -0.08 -19.49 10.77
C LEU A 29 -0.79 -20.50 9.84
N GLY A 30 -2.10 -20.66 10.00
CA GLY A 30 -2.92 -21.51 9.14
C GLY A 30 -2.77 -21.14 7.66
N GLY A 31 -2.85 -19.85 7.33
CA GLY A 31 -2.71 -19.37 5.96
C GLY A 31 -1.34 -19.68 5.35
N LEU A 32 -0.26 -19.55 6.14
CA LEU A 32 1.09 -19.90 5.71
C LEU A 32 1.28 -21.41 5.50
N VAL A 33 0.74 -22.21 6.41
CA VAL A 33 0.72 -23.68 6.29
C VAL A 33 -0.02 -24.11 5.02
N GLN A 34 -1.19 -23.52 4.74
CA GLN A 34 -1.90 -23.74 3.48
C GLN A 34 -1.07 -23.32 2.27
N GLY A 35 -0.43 -22.15 2.31
CA GLY A 35 0.40 -21.68 1.19
C GLY A 35 1.53 -22.65 0.84
N VAL A 36 2.21 -23.17 1.88
CA VAL A 36 3.26 -24.19 1.74
C VAL A 36 2.71 -25.48 1.14
N ALA A 37 1.57 -25.95 1.66
CA ALA A 37 0.91 -27.15 1.17
C ALA A 37 0.44 -27.01 -0.28
N ALA A 38 -0.15 -25.87 -0.67
CA ALA A 38 -0.59 -25.61 -2.04
C ALA A 38 0.60 -25.55 -3.01
N ALA A 39 1.67 -24.84 -2.64
CA ALA A 39 2.87 -24.76 -3.47
C ALA A 39 3.54 -26.13 -3.65
N TRP A 40 3.61 -26.94 -2.59
CA TRP A 40 4.14 -28.31 -2.65
C TRP A 40 3.24 -29.25 -3.46
N LEU A 41 1.93 -29.25 -3.19
CA LEU A 41 0.93 -30.07 -3.87
C LEU A 41 0.95 -29.82 -5.38
N MET A 42 1.09 -28.56 -5.81
CA MET A 42 1.18 -28.24 -7.23
C MET A 42 2.34 -28.95 -7.91
N THR A 43 3.50 -29.06 -7.24
CA THR A 43 4.62 -29.83 -7.81
C THR A 43 4.23 -31.29 -8.05
N THR A 44 3.41 -31.88 -7.18
CA THR A 44 2.98 -33.29 -7.30
C THR A 44 1.84 -33.49 -8.30
N LEU A 45 1.04 -32.45 -8.56
CA LEU A 45 -0.06 -32.48 -9.52
C LEU A 45 0.37 -32.18 -10.96
N SER A 46 1.49 -31.48 -11.15
CA SER A 46 1.98 -31.13 -12.47
C SER A 46 3.49 -31.00 -12.52
N ASP A 47 4.08 -31.51 -13.61
CA ASP A 47 5.48 -31.29 -13.94
C ASP A 47 5.76 -29.89 -14.52
N SER A 48 4.70 -29.12 -14.83
CA SER A 48 4.82 -27.76 -15.34
C SER A 48 5.27 -26.79 -14.25
N ARG A 49 6.42 -26.18 -14.48
CA ARG A 49 7.03 -25.16 -13.60
C ARG A 49 6.24 -23.86 -13.64
N SER A 50 5.59 -23.59 -14.76
CA SER A 50 4.65 -22.47 -14.92
C SER A 50 3.47 -22.60 -13.96
N LEU A 51 2.86 -23.78 -13.87
CA LEU A 51 1.73 -24.02 -12.96
C LEU A 51 2.13 -23.91 -11.49
N VAL A 52 3.31 -24.38 -11.11
CA VAL A 52 3.85 -24.19 -9.75
C VAL A 52 4.01 -22.71 -9.42
N ALA A 53 4.62 -21.94 -10.32
CA ALA A 53 4.82 -20.51 -10.11
C ALA A 53 3.49 -19.74 -10.06
N LEU A 54 2.48 -20.17 -10.82
CA LEU A 54 1.14 -19.58 -10.80
C LEU A 54 0.44 -19.71 -9.44
N VAL A 55 0.83 -20.65 -8.57
CA VAL A 55 0.29 -20.70 -7.19
C VAL A 55 0.60 -19.40 -6.45
N GLN A 56 1.83 -18.89 -6.58
CA GLN A 56 2.20 -17.62 -5.96
C GLN A 56 1.43 -16.45 -6.58
N ALA A 57 1.26 -16.44 -7.91
CA ALA A 57 0.47 -15.43 -8.61
C ALA A 57 -1.00 -15.44 -8.17
N SER A 58 -1.61 -16.62 -8.04
CA SER A 58 -3.01 -16.78 -7.62
C SER A 58 -3.26 -16.22 -6.21
N THR A 59 -2.25 -16.22 -5.34
CA THR A 59 -2.37 -15.68 -3.98
C THR A 59 -2.21 -14.16 -3.95
N THR A 60 -1.36 -13.58 -4.80
CA THR A 60 -1.08 -12.12 -4.80
C THR A 60 -2.00 -11.34 -5.71
N LEU A 61 -2.45 -11.92 -6.83
CA LEU A 61 -3.29 -11.25 -7.82
C LEU A 61 -4.62 -10.71 -7.25
N PRO A 62 -5.35 -11.43 -6.38
CA PRO A 62 -6.55 -10.90 -5.75
C PRO A 62 -6.30 -9.60 -4.98
N VAL A 63 -5.17 -9.48 -4.29
CA VAL A 63 -4.80 -8.26 -3.55
C VAL A 63 -4.63 -7.09 -4.52
N VAL A 64 -4.02 -7.33 -5.69
CA VAL A 64 -3.86 -6.31 -6.74
C VAL A 64 -5.23 -5.85 -7.26
N LEU A 65 -6.12 -6.80 -7.58
CA LEU A 65 -7.43 -6.51 -8.18
C LEU A 65 -8.41 -5.87 -7.19
N PHE A 66 -8.38 -6.30 -5.93
CA PHE A 66 -9.41 -5.95 -4.94
C PHE A 66 -8.94 -4.99 -3.85
N SER A 67 -7.66 -4.59 -3.78
CA SER A 67 -7.15 -3.65 -2.76
C SER A 67 -7.89 -2.29 -2.74
N LEU A 68 -8.16 -1.70 -3.90
CA LEU A 68 -8.86 -0.41 -3.98
C LEU A 68 -10.37 -0.55 -3.62
N PRO A 69 -11.13 -1.50 -4.20
CA PRO A 69 -12.53 -1.72 -3.82
C PRO A 69 -12.69 -2.07 -2.33
N SER A 70 -11.85 -2.96 -1.80
CA SER A 70 -11.95 -3.43 -0.40
C SER A 70 -11.73 -2.31 0.62
N GLY A 71 -10.77 -1.40 0.38
CA GLY A 71 -10.56 -0.23 1.24
C GLY A 71 -11.79 0.68 1.29
N ALA A 72 -12.42 0.94 0.14
CA ALA A 72 -13.63 1.76 0.09
C ALA A 72 -14.84 1.07 0.73
N LEU A 73 -14.95 -0.26 0.61
CA LEU A 73 -15.95 -1.04 1.33
C LEU A 73 -15.74 -0.93 2.84
N ALA A 74 -14.50 -1.09 3.33
CA ALA A 74 -14.15 -0.95 4.75
C ALA A 74 -14.46 0.45 5.31
N ASP A 75 -14.39 1.49 4.48
CA ASP A 75 -14.76 2.85 4.86
C ASP A 75 -16.28 3.11 4.82
N SER A 76 -17.02 2.34 4.03
CA SER A 76 -18.45 2.56 3.71
C SER A 76 -19.41 1.69 4.52
N PHE A 77 -19.01 0.46 4.84
CA PHE A 77 -19.81 -0.49 5.59
C PHE A 77 -19.25 -0.72 6.99
N ASP A 78 -19.97 -1.49 7.80
CA ASP A 78 -19.46 -1.93 9.10
C ASP A 78 -18.27 -2.88 8.90
N ARG A 79 -17.14 -2.55 9.54
CA ARG A 79 -15.86 -3.27 9.40
C ARG A 79 -15.98 -4.71 9.92
N ARG A 80 -16.69 -4.89 11.04
CA ARG A 80 -16.95 -6.21 11.62
C ARG A 80 -17.73 -7.09 10.65
N GLY A 81 -18.80 -6.57 10.07
CA GLY A 81 -19.59 -7.27 9.05
C GLY A 81 -18.75 -7.73 7.86
N ILE A 82 -17.93 -6.83 7.29
CA ILE A 82 -17.04 -7.17 6.16
C ILE A 82 -16.05 -8.28 6.55
N MET A 83 -15.42 -8.17 7.71
CA MET A 83 -14.45 -9.17 8.19
C MET A 83 -15.09 -10.54 8.39
N LEU A 84 -16.30 -10.59 8.96
CA LEU A 84 -17.02 -11.85 9.14
C LEU A 84 -17.39 -12.50 7.79
N VAL A 85 -17.88 -11.72 6.83
CA VAL A 85 -18.18 -12.23 5.48
C VAL A 85 -16.92 -12.78 4.82
N ALA A 86 -15.80 -12.05 4.88
CA ALA A 86 -14.53 -12.50 4.32
C ALA A 86 -14.02 -13.80 4.99
N LEU A 87 -14.11 -13.90 6.32
CA LEU A 87 -13.69 -15.08 7.07
C LEU A 87 -14.58 -16.29 6.80
N CYS A 88 -15.90 -16.13 6.75
CA CYS A 88 -16.82 -17.22 6.40
C CYS A 88 -16.57 -17.72 4.97
N TRP A 89 -16.31 -16.81 4.03
CA TRP A 89 -15.92 -17.15 2.65
C TRP A 89 -14.63 -17.98 2.62
N MET A 90 -13.58 -17.50 3.29
CA MET A 90 -12.30 -18.20 3.35
C MET A 90 -12.38 -19.55 4.08
N LEU A 91 -13.17 -19.63 5.14
CA LEU A 91 -13.46 -20.88 5.86
C LEU A 91 -14.12 -21.90 4.93
N CYS A 92 -15.21 -21.52 4.27
CA CYS A 92 -15.93 -22.39 3.35
C CYS A 92 -15.00 -22.94 2.26
N LEU A 93 -14.23 -22.06 1.60
CA LEU A 93 -13.30 -22.47 0.57
C LEU A 93 -12.13 -23.32 1.08
N SER A 94 -11.65 -23.08 2.31
CA SER A 94 -10.57 -23.89 2.89
C SER A 94 -11.07 -25.28 3.31
N VAL A 95 -12.32 -25.39 3.77
CA VAL A 95 -12.98 -26.69 4.00
C VAL A 95 -13.13 -27.44 2.67
N LEU A 96 -13.67 -26.79 1.64
CA LEU A 96 -13.81 -27.40 0.31
C LEU A 96 -12.47 -27.83 -0.27
N LEU A 97 -11.44 -26.97 -0.20
CA LEU A 97 -10.08 -27.30 -0.64
C LEU A 97 -9.54 -28.52 0.11
N SER A 98 -9.73 -28.59 1.43
CA SER A 98 -9.33 -29.74 2.24
C SER A 98 -10.06 -31.03 1.84
N VAL A 99 -11.37 -30.96 1.62
CA VAL A 99 -12.20 -32.10 1.21
C VAL A 99 -11.75 -32.63 -0.15
N PHE A 100 -11.59 -31.73 -1.13
CA PHE A 100 -11.13 -32.12 -2.47
C PHE A 100 -9.70 -32.69 -2.45
N ALA A 101 -8.83 -32.17 -1.59
CA ALA A 101 -7.50 -32.73 -1.39
C ALA A 101 -7.56 -34.13 -0.79
N TYR A 102 -8.43 -34.36 0.19
CA TYR A 102 -8.58 -35.65 0.85
C TYR A 102 -9.10 -36.73 -0.11
N PHE A 103 -10.07 -36.40 -0.97
CA PHE A 103 -10.60 -37.31 -1.98
C PHE A 103 -9.73 -37.40 -3.25
N GLY A 104 -8.59 -36.72 -3.31
CA GLY A 104 -7.71 -36.74 -4.48
C GLY A 104 -8.32 -36.13 -5.75
N MET A 105 -9.31 -35.24 -5.61
CA MET A 105 -10.05 -34.62 -6.73
C MET A 105 -9.42 -33.32 -7.23
N LEU A 106 -8.33 -32.86 -6.59
CA LEU A 106 -7.67 -31.61 -6.96
C LEU A 106 -6.89 -31.75 -8.26
N THR A 107 -7.28 -30.95 -9.26
CA THR A 107 -6.48 -30.68 -10.46
C THR A 107 -5.64 -29.41 -10.27
N PRO A 108 -4.58 -29.18 -11.07
CA PRO A 108 -3.80 -27.94 -11.01
C PRO A 108 -4.67 -26.68 -11.10
N TRP A 109 -5.60 -26.62 -12.05
CA TRP A 109 -6.48 -25.46 -12.23
C TRP A 109 -7.43 -25.26 -11.06
N LEU A 110 -7.93 -26.35 -10.47
CA LEU A 110 -8.82 -26.26 -9.32
C LEU A 110 -8.07 -25.77 -8.08
N LEU A 111 -6.82 -26.21 -7.88
CA LEU A 111 -5.95 -25.68 -6.83
C LEU A 111 -5.72 -24.18 -6.98
N LEU A 112 -5.39 -23.71 -8.20
CA LEU A 112 -5.21 -22.28 -8.49
C LEU A 112 -6.50 -21.47 -8.27
N ALA A 113 -7.66 -22.02 -8.63
CA ALA A 113 -8.94 -21.38 -8.40
C ALA A 113 -9.23 -21.21 -6.90
N PHE A 114 -9.04 -22.26 -6.09
CA PHE A 114 -9.22 -22.17 -4.65
C PHE A 114 -8.26 -21.18 -4.00
N THR A 115 -6.96 -21.20 -4.34
CA THR A 115 -5.99 -20.26 -3.79
C THR A 115 -6.31 -18.81 -4.17
N PHE A 116 -6.77 -18.58 -5.41
CA PHE A 116 -7.26 -17.27 -5.85
C PHE A 116 -8.48 -16.81 -5.07
N LEU A 117 -9.51 -17.66 -4.92
CA LEU A 117 -10.75 -17.29 -4.24
C LEU A 117 -10.51 -17.07 -2.73
N ILE A 118 -9.64 -17.85 -2.09
CA ILE A 118 -9.22 -17.62 -0.70
C ILE A 118 -8.42 -16.30 -0.59
N GLY A 119 -7.53 -16.03 -1.55
CA GLY A 119 -6.81 -14.76 -1.64
C GLY A 119 -7.72 -13.54 -1.81
N SER A 120 -8.85 -13.68 -2.51
CA SER A 120 -9.88 -12.62 -2.62
C SER A 120 -10.53 -12.30 -1.28
N GLY A 121 -10.79 -13.33 -0.46
CA GLY A 121 -11.25 -13.13 0.92
C GLY A 121 -10.22 -12.37 1.76
N GLN A 122 -8.93 -12.71 1.63
CA GLN A 122 -7.85 -11.99 2.32
C GLN A 122 -7.73 -10.53 1.88
N ALA A 123 -7.91 -10.26 0.59
CA ALA A 123 -7.92 -8.91 0.05
C ALA A 123 -9.05 -8.06 0.65
N LEU A 124 -10.21 -8.67 0.96
CA LEU A 124 -11.33 -8.00 1.62
C LEU A 124 -11.12 -7.84 3.15
N PHE A 125 -10.52 -8.85 3.79
CA PHE A 125 -10.28 -8.87 5.23
C PHE A 125 -9.23 -7.85 5.68
N ASN A 126 -8.08 -7.78 5.00
CA ASN A 126 -6.91 -7.03 5.46
C ASN A 126 -7.15 -5.53 5.71
N PRO A 127 -7.78 -4.75 4.80
CA PRO A 127 -8.02 -3.33 5.03
C PRO A 127 -8.98 -3.07 6.21
N SER A 128 -9.99 -3.93 6.36
CA SER A 128 -10.96 -3.87 7.45
C SER A 128 -10.28 -4.16 8.79
N TRP A 129 -9.39 -5.16 8.84
CA TRP A 129 -8.61 -5.48 10.04
C TRP A 129 -7.66 -4.34 10.45
N GLN A 130 -6.91 -3.79 9.49
CA GLN A 130 -5.96 -2.70 9.77
C GLN A 130 -6.68 -1.43 10.27
N SER A 131 -7.85 -1.12 9.72
CA SER A 131 -8.65 0.05 10.14
C SER A 131 -9.37 -0.16 11.48
N SER A 132 -9.68 -1.41 11.85
CA SER A 132 -10.34 -1.75 13.12
C SER A 132 -9.43 -1.59 14.34
N MET A 133 -8.11 -1.49 14.17
CA MET A 133 -7.17 -1.33 15.29
C MET A 133 -7.52 -0.14 16.19
N GLY A 134 -7.94 0.98 15.61
CA GLY A 134 -8.35 2.17 16.37
C GLY A 134 -9.71 2.04 17.07
N ASP A 135 -10.50 1.02 16.73
CA ASP A 135 -11.77 0.72 17.39
C ASP A 135 -11.59 -0.27 18.56
N ILE A 136 -10.45 -0.97 18.60
CA ILE A 136 -10.15 -2.03 19.58
C ILE A 136 -9.32 -1.49 20.76
N VAL A 137 -8.41 -0.54 20.51
CA VAL A 137 -7.53 0.02 21.55
C VAL A 137 -7.66 1.55 21.63
N PRO A 138 -7.38 2.16 22.79
CA PRO A 138 -7.31 3.62 22.94
C PRO A 138 -6.31 4.25 21.94
N LYS A 139 -6.55 5.52 21.59
CA LYS A 139 -5.76 6.23 20.55
C LYS A 139 -4.27 6.28 20.87
N GLU A 140 -3.93 6.32 22.15
CA GLU A 140 -2.58 6.37 22.68
C GLU A 140 -1.81 5.05 22.45
N ASP A 141 -2.53 3.93 22.41
CA ASP A 141 -1.98 2.57 22.31
C ASP A 141 -1.91 2.05 20.86
N ILE A 142 -2.57 2.73 19.90
CA ILE A 142 -2.60 2.32 18.48
C ILE A 142 -1.19 2.06 17.91
N PRO A 143 -0.18 2.93 18.10
CA PRO A 143 1.16 2.69 17.54
C PRO A 143 1.80 1.40 18.09
N ALA A 144 1.58 1.09 19.36
CA ALA A 144 2.07 -0.14 19.99
C ALA A 144 1.31 -1.37 19.47
N ALA A 145 0.00 -1.26 19.27
CA ALA A 145 -0.84 -2.31 18.68
C ALA A 145 -0.40 -2.66 17.25
N VAL A 146 -0.19 -1.65 16.41
CA VAL A 146 0.31 -1.82 15.04
C VAL A 146 1.69 -2.47 15.02
N THR A 147 2.59 -2.03 15.91
CA THR A 147 3.93 -2.61 16.04
C THR A 147 3.86 -4.09 16.42
N LEU A 148 3.05 -4.44 17.43
CA LEU A 148 2.89 -5.83 17.88
C LEU A 148 2.26 -6.73 16.80
N ASN A 149 1.28 -6.22 16.06
CA ASN A 149 0.69 -6.91 14.92
C ASN A 149 1.75 -7.20 13.84
N GLY A 150 2.58 -6.20 13.50
CA GLY A 150 3.69 -6.36 12.57
C GLY A 150 4.74 -7.38 13.02
N MET A 151 5.10 -7.40 14.31
CA MET A 151 6.00 -8.42 14.88
C MET A 151 5.39 -9.81 14.78
N GLY A 152 4.12 -9.96 15.15
CA GLY A 152 3.35 -11.19 15.07
C GLY A 152 3.33 -11.81 13.68
N PHE A 153 3.01 -11.01 12.66
CA PHE A 153 3.00 -11.45 11.27
C PHE A 153 4.38 -11.93 10.80
N ASN A 154 5.45 -11.21 11.14
CA ASN A 154 6.81 -11.60 10.77
C ASN A 154 7.28 -12.88 11.50
N MET A 155 6.85 -13.07 12.74
CA MET A 155 7.08 -14.29 13.50
C MET A 155 6.42 -15.49 12.82
N MET A 156 5.12 -15.38 12.49
CA MET A 156 4.40 -16.44 11.80
C MET A 156 5.02 -16.75 10.44
N ARG A 157 5.46 -15.73 9.68
CA ARG A 157 6.13 -15.93 8.39
C ARG A 157 7.44 -16.74 8.48
N SER A 158 8.09 -16.75 9.65
CA SER A 158 9.34 -17.49 9.85
C SER A 158 9.09 -18.92 10.32
N VAL A 159 8.13 -19.10 11.23
CA VAL A 159 7.83 -20.41 11.83
C VAL A 159 6.85 -21.22 10.96
N GLY A 160 5.91 -20.55 10.32
CA GLY A 160 4.83 -21.15 9.55
C GLY A 160 5.28 -22.06 8.42
N PRO A 161 6.28 -21.67 7.60
CA PRO A 161 6.83 -22.57 6.58
C PRO A 161 7.40 -23.88 7.11
N ALA A 162 8.13 -23.84 8.23
CA ALA A 162 8.68 -25.03 8.86
C ALA A 162 7.57 -25.95 9.38
N ILE A 163 6.58 -25.38 10.08
CA ILE A 163 5.40 -26.12 10.54
C ILE A 163 4.63 -26.71 9.34
N GLY A 164 4.43 -25.92 8.29
CA GLY A 164 3.74 -26.37 7.07
C GLY A 164 4.45 -27.53 6.39
N GLY A 165 5.79 -27.45 6.27
CA GLY A 165 6.60 -28.54 5.73
C GLY A 165 6.47 -29.82 6.55
N ILE A 166 6.53 -29.71 7.89
CA ILE A 166 6.34 -30.83 8.82
C ILE A 166 4.94 -31.44 8.63
N VAL A 167 3.88 -30.62 8.70
CA VAL A 167 2.49 -31.10 8.55
C VAL A 167 2.30 -31.80 7.20
N VAL A 168 2.77 -31.21 6.10
CA VAL A 168 2.63 -31.80 4.77
C VAL A 168 3.40 -33.12 4.67
N THR A 169 4.60 -33.22 5.23
CA THR A 169 5.41 -34.45 5.19
C THR A 169 4.79 -35.58 6.02
N PHE A 170 4.28 -35.31 7.22
CA PHE A 170 3.83 -36.37 8.14
C PHE A 170 2.32 -36.62 8.13
N ALA A 171 1.51 -35.59 7.84
CA ALA A 171 0.05 -35.67 7.89
C ALA A 171 -0.62 -35.37 6.53
N GLY A 172 0.16 -35.06 5.49
CA GLY A 172 -0.33 -34.80 4.15
C GLY A 172 -0.90 -33.40 3.94
N VAL A 173 -1.15 -33.07 2.67
CA VAL A 173 -1.62 -31.74 2.23
C VAL A 173 -3.05 -31.42 2.67
N ALA A 174 -3.93 -32.42 2.73
CA ALA A 174 -5.31 -32.23 3.16
C ALA A 174 -5.38 -31.75 4.61
N THR A 175 -4.56 -32.32 5.50
CA THR A 175 -4.46 -31.89 6.90
C THR A 175 -3.98 -30.45 7.03
N ALA A 176 -3.01 -30.02 6.20
CA ALA A 176 -2.55 -28.64 6.17
C ALA A 176 -3.67 -27.65 5.79
N PHE A 177 -4.53 -28.02 4.83
CA PHE A 177 -5.70 -27.23 4.46
C PHE A 177 -6.77 -27.21 5.55
N ALA A 178 -7.03 -28.37 6.18
CA ALA A 178 -7.94 -28.48 7.32
C ALA A 178 -7.50 -27.60 8.50
N LEU A 179 -6.20 -27.59 8.83
CA LEU A 179 -5.65 -26.74 9.89
C LEU A 179 -5.90 -25.26 9.61
N ASN A 180 -5.77 -24.82 8.36
CA ASN A 180 -6.12 -23.44 8.00
C ASN A 180 -7.61 -23.18 8.19
N ALA A 181 -8.47 -24.10 7.75
CA ALA A 181 -9.92 -23.97 7.94
C ALA A 181 -10.27 -23.83 9.43
N VAL A 182 -9.70 -24.70 10.28
CA VAL A 182 -9.91 -24.66 11.74
C VAL A 182 -9.42 -23.34 12.34
N SER A 183 -8.33 -22.79 11.83
CA SER A 183 -7.75 -21.53 12.34
C SER A 183 -8.70 -20.34 12.23
N TYR A 184 -9.62 -20.32 11.26
CA TYR A 184 -10.56 -19.22 11.10
C TYR A 184 -11.63 -19.19 12.19
N PHE A 185 -11.98 -20.31 12.81
CA PHE A 185 -12.96 -20.32 13.89
C PHE A 185 -12.51 -19.47 15.09
N ALA A 186 -11.21 -19.46 15.40
CA ALA A 186 -10.68 -18.66 16.49
C ALA A 186 -10.96 -17.16 16.30
N ILE A 187 -10.72 -16.65 15.09
CA ILE A 187 -10.93 -15.23 14.78
C ILE A 187 -12.41 -14.90 14.58
N ILE A 188 -13.19 -15.78 13.94
CA ILE A 188 -14.65 -15.61 13.83
C ILE A 188 -15.27 -15.52 15.22
N ALA A 189 -14.92 -16.42 16.14
CA ALA A 189 -15.46 -16.41 17.50
C ALA A 189 -15.04 -15.15 18.28
N GLY A 190 -13.82 -14.65 18.07
CA GLY A 190 -13.37 -13.38 18.63
C GLY A 190 -14.19 -12.19 18.11
N LEU A 191 -14.42 -12.14 16.80
CA LEU A 191 -15.18 -11.04 16.16
C LEU A 191 -16.67 -11.08 16.44
N VAL A 192 -17.26 -12.26 16.63
CA VAL A 192 -18.66 -12.38 17.05
C VAL A 192 -18.84 -11.86 18.47
N ARG A 193 -17.84 -12.01 19.35
CA ARG A 193 -17.90 -11.47 20.72
C ARG A 193 -17.63 -9.95 20.78
N TRP A 194 -16.83 -9.44 19.86
CA TRP A 194 -16.49 -8.01 19.81
C TRP A 194 -17.63 -7.15 19.24
N HIS A 195 -17.98 -6.07 19.93
CA HIS A 195 -18.97 -5.09 19.50
C HIS A 195 -18.30 -3.70 19.40
N PRO A 196 -18.00 -3.20 18.19
CA PRO A 196 -17.34 -1.91 18.01
C PRO A 196 -18.25 -0.74 18.44
N PRO A 197 -17.70 0.31 19.06
CA PRO A 197 -18.45 1.53 19.33
C PRO A 197 -18.84 2.26 18.02
N VAL A 198 -20.09 2.71 17.91
CA VAL A 198 -20.58 3.43 16.73
C VAL A 198 -20.05 4.87 16.74
N VAL A 199 -19.12 5.19 15.84
CA VAL A 199 -18.60 6.56 15.69
C VAL A 199 -19.41 7.34 14.65
N GLN A 200 -20.06 8.44 15.08
CA GLN A 200 -20.74 9.37 14.17
C GLN A 200 -19.72 10.12 13.30
N LYS A 201 -19.90 10.10 11.97
CA LYS A 201 -19.03 10.81 11.03
C LYS A 201 -19.57 12.24 10.78
N LEU A 202 -18.73 13.25 11.04
CA LEU A 202 -19.07 14.69 10.95
C LEU A 202 -19.18 15.25 9.53
N LEU A 203 -18.65 14.54 8.52
CA LEU A 203 -18.66 14.96 7.11
C LEU A 203 -19.19 13.83 6.21
N PRO A 204 -19.91 14.16 5.11
CA PRO A 204 -20.35 13.17 4.14
C PRO A 204 -19.15 12.45 3.50
N ARG A 205 -19.28 11.12 3.34
CA ARG A 205 -18.27 10.27 2.69
C ARG A 205 -17.96 10.78 1.27
N GLU A 206 -16.68 10.74 0.88
CA GLU A 206 -16.30 10.96 -0.51
C GLU A 206 -16.88 9.87 -1.41
N ALA A 207 -17.40 10.24 -2.58
CA ALA A 207 -17.90 9.28 -3.56
C ALA A 207 -16.75 8.42 -4.13
N PHE A 208 -16.99 7.11 -4.28
CA PHE A 208 -16.04 6.06 -4.67
C PHE A 208 -15.15 6.43 -5.87
N GLY A 209 -15.76 6.84 -6.99
CA GLY A 209 -15.05 7.13 -8.24
C GLY A 209 -14.14 8.38 -8.17
N PRO A 210 -14.67 9.57 -7.82
CA PRO A 210 -13.87 10.79 -7.70
C PRO A 210 -12.71 10.67 -6.72
N SER A 211 -12.90 9.90 -5.64
CA SER A 211 -11.89 9.64 -4.63
C SER A 211 -10.69 8.85 -5.20
N ILE A 212 -10.94 7.76 -5.91
CA ILE A 212 -9.89 6.95 -6.57
C ILE A 212 -9.15 7.77 -7.64
N SER A 213 -9.90 8.48 -8.49
CA SER A 213 -9.32 9.32 -9.55
C SER A 213 -8.38 10.40 -8.99
N SER A 214 -8.75 11.04 -7.88
CA SER A 214 -7.89 12.03 -7.21
C SER A 214 -6.58 11.43 -6.69
N GLY A 215 -6.63 10.21 -6.14
CA GLY A 215 -5.45 9.51 -5.63
C GLY A 215 -4.50 9.06 -6.74
N VAL A 216 -5.05 8.51 -7.83
CA VAL A 216 -4.27 8.13 -9.02
C VAL A 216 -3.62 9.37 -9.63
N ARG A 217 -4.38 10.46 -9.82
CA ARG A 217 -3.85 11.73 -10.34
C ARG A 217 -2.72 12.28 -9.45
N TYR A 218 -2.88 12.21 -8.13
CA TYR A 218 -1.84 12.64 -7.19
C TYR A 218 -0.54 11.85 -7.38
N VAL A 219 -0.63 10.51 -7.47
CA VAL A 219 0.54 9.64 -7.67
C VAL A 219 1.21 9.92 -9.01
N LEU A 220 0.44 10.00 -10.10
CA LEU A 220 0.96 10.26 -11.45
C LEU A 220 1.67 11.60 -11.58
N LEU A 221 1.25 12.61 -10.82
CA LEU A 221 1.86 13.94 -10.82
C LEU A 221 3.00 14.09 -9.80
N SER A 222 3.29 13.05 -9.00
CA SER A 222 4.37 13.06 -8.01
C SER A 222 5.55 12.19 -8.47
N PRO A 223 6.67 12.80 -8.92
CA PRO A 223 7.85 12.05 -9.38
C PRO A 223 8.47 11.14 -8.30
N VAL A 224 8.34 11.52 -7.02
CA VAL A 224 8.80 10.70 -5.89
C VAL A 224 8.00 9.41 -5.81
N LEU A 225 6.66 9.52 -5.87
CA LEU A 225 5.79 8.36 -5.77
C LEU A 225 5.96 7.45 -6.99
N LEU A 226 6.04 8.00 -8.21
CA LEU A 226 6.31 7.20 -9.41
C LEU A 226 7.62 6.40 -9.32
N ARG A 227 8.69 7.01 -8.81
CA ARG A 227 9.97 6.31 -8.57
C ARG A 227 9.78 5.14 -7.59
N VAL A 228 9.05 5.35 -6.50
CA VAL A 228 8.77 4.28 -5.52
C VAL A 228 7.90 3.18 -6.14
N MET A 229 6.83 3.52 -6.86
CA MET A 229 5.97 2.54 -7.54
C MET A 229 6.78 1.67 -8.49
N CYS A 230 7.55 2.30 -9.39
CA CYS A 230 8.38 1.61 -10.37
C CYS A 230 9.41 0.69 -9.70
N ARG A 231 10.15 1.19 -8.69
CA ARG A 231 11.14 0.37 -7.98
C ARG A 231 10.51 -0.77 -7.19
N SER A 232 9.37 -0.54 -6.56
CA SER A 232 8.65 -1.60 -5.85
C SER A 232 8.14 -2.68 -6.80
N PHE A 233 7.67 -2.30 -7.99
CA PHE A 233 7.26 -3.23 -9.04
C PHE A 233 8.46 -4.04 -9.55
N VAL A 234 9.58 -3.40 -9.90
CA VAL A 234 10.79 -4.07 -10.38
C VAL A 234 11.38 -5.01 -9.32
N PHE A 235 11.40 -4.58 -8.05
CA PHE A 235 11.82 -5.44 -6.94
C PHE A 235 10.91 -6.66 -6.81
N GLY A 236 9.59 -6.45 -6.79
CA GLY A 236 8.60 -7.52 -6.74
C GLY A 236 8.72 -8.49 -7.92
N LEU A 237 8.93 -7.95 -9.13
CA LEU A 237 9.11 -8.72 -10.36
C LEU A 237 10.27 -9.70 -10.25
N GLY A 238 11.45 -9.25 -9.81
CA GLY A 238 12.62 -10.13 -9.69
C GLY A 238 12.59 -11.01 -8.43
N ALA A 239 12.32 -10.42 -7.26
CA ALA A 239 12.48 -11.09 -5.98
C ALA A 239 11.46 -12.22 -5.75
N VAL A 240 10.27 -12.15 -6.36
CA VAL A 240 9.22 -13.16 -6.22
C VAL A 240 9.65 -14.54 -6.72
N VAL A 241 10.70 -14.62 -7.57
CA VAL A 241 11.22 -15.89 -8.10
C VAL A 241 11.54 -16.89 -6.99
N ILE A 242 11.99 -16.41 -5.83
CA ILE A 242 12.25 -17.25 -4.66
C ILE A 242 10.94 -17.91 -4.22
N LEU A 243 9.89 -17.14 -3.94
CA LEU A 243 8.63 -17.72 -3.47
C LEU A 243 7.95 -18.60 -4.54
N ALA A 244 8.07 -18.22 -5.82
CA ALA A 244 7.40 -18.89 -6.92
C ALA A 244 8.08 -20.21 -7.34
N LEU A 245 9.41 -20.28 -7.35
CA LEU A 245 10.16 -21.44 -7.86
C LEU A 245 10.90 -22.24 -6.78
N LEU A 246 11.00 -21.77 -5.53
CA LEU A 246 11.67 -22.52 -4.46
C LEU A 246 11.10 -23.93 -4.22
N PRO A 247 9.77 -24.20 -4.34
CA PRO A 247 9.27 -25.59 -4.27
C PRO A 247 9.87 -26.48 -5.36
N VAL A 248 9.99 -25.96 -6.59
CA VAL A 248 10.59 -26.66 -7.73
C VAL A 248 12.07 -26.91 -7.49
N LEU A 249 12.81 -25.90 -7.00
CA LEU A 249 14.24 -26.05 -6.68
C LEU A 249 14.44 -27.10 -5.57
N ALA A 250 13.64 -27.03 -4.50
CA ALA A 250 13.73 -27.96 -3.38
C ALA A 250 13.49 -29.41 -3.81
N ARG A 251 12.50 -29.65 -4.68
CA ARG A 251 12.21 -30.99 -5.19
C ARG A 251 13.24 -31.47 -6.21
N ASN A 252 13.54 -30.66 -7.23
CA ASN A 252 14.28 -31.14 -8.41
C ASN A 252 15.81 -31.03 -8.29
N LEU A 253 16.33 -30.07 -7.51
CA LEU A 253 17.78 -29.87 -7.38
C LEU A 253 18.34 -30.46 -6.10
N LEU A 254 17.56 -30.44 -5.03
CA LEU A 254 17.99 -30.92 -3.71
C LEU A 254 17.48 -32.33 -3.40
N GLY A 255 16.63 -32.91 -4.26
CA GLY A 255 15.96 -34.19 -4.00
C GLY A 255 15.14 -34.16 -2.70
N GLY A 256 14.74 -32.97 -2.26
CA GLY A 256 14.16 -32.73 -0.96
C GLY A 256 12.66 -32.98 -0.91
N SER A 257 12.13 -33.07 0.31
CA SER A 257 10.69 -33.22 0.57
C SER A 257 10.05 -31.86 0.91
N ALA A 258 8.75 -31.86 1.21
CA ALA A 258 8.03 -30.68 1.71
C ALA A 258 8.70 -30.07 2.96
N LEU A 259 9.34 -30.90 3.79
CA LEU A 259 10.14 -30.44 4.93
C LEU A 259 11.35 -29.61 4.49
N THR A 260 12.08 -30.03 3.45
CA THR A 260 13.20 -29.26 2.90
C THR A 260 12.74 -27.90 2.39
N TYR A 261 11.63 -27.86 1.65
CA TYR A 261 11.01 -26.62 1.20
C TYR A 261 10.61 -25.72 2.39
N GLY A 262 9.96 -26.29 3.41
CA GLY A 262 9.56 -25.58 4.62
C GLY A 262 10.75 -25.00 5.40
N ILE A 263 11.85 -25.73 5.52
CA ILE A 263 13.10 -25.27 6.17
C ILE A 263 13.70 -24.10 5.38
N LEU A 264 13.85 -24.22 4.07
CA LEU A 264 14.42 -23.16 3.22
C LEU A 264 13.58 -21.88 3.30
N LEU A 265 12.25 -22.01 3.22
CA LEU A 265 11.36 -20.87 3.37
C LEU A 265 11.37 -20.31 4.80
N GLY A 266 11.60 -21.15 5.81
CA GLY A 266 11.86 -20.75 7.19
C GLY A 266 13.15 -19.92 7.34
N CYS A 267 14.25 -20.32 6.68
CA CYS A 267 15.48 -19.52 6.61
C CYS A 267 15.22 -18.14 5.99
N PHE A 268 14.46 -18.09 4.88
CA PHE A 268 14.04 -16.82 4.28
C PHE A 268 13.24 -15.97 5.27
N GLY A 269 12.27 -16.55 5.97
CA GLY A 269 11.49 -15.85 6.99
C GLY A 269 12.33 -15.31 8.15
N PHE A 270 13.25 -16.12 8.69
CA PHE A 270 14.14 -15.73 9.79
C PHE A 270 15.04 -14.55 9.40
N GLY A 271 15.59 -14.58 8.19
CA GLY A 271 16.29 -13.44 7.60
C GLY A 271 15.44 -12.18 7.54
N ALA A 272 14.16 -12.33 7.20
CA ALA A 272 13.17 -11.26 7.16
C ALA A 272 12.95 -10.60 8.54
N ILE A 273 12.88 -11.39 9.62
CA ILE A 273 12.84 -10.86 10.99
C ILE A 273 14.11 -10.04 11.28
N GLY A 274 15.28 -10.60 10.95
CA GLY A 274 16.57 -9.92 11.10
C GLY A 274 16.59 -8.56 10.40
N GLY A 275 16.17 -8.51 9.13
CA GLY A 275 16.04 -7.27 8.36
C GLY A 275 15.09 -6.25 9.01
N GLY A 276 13.97 -6.71 9.56
CA GLY A 276 13.03 -5.86 10.29
C GLY A 276 13.64 -5.22 11.54
N LEU A 277 14.34 -6.01 12.36
CA LEU A 277 15.02 -5.54 13.58
C LEU A 277 16.19 -4.58 13.27
N LEU A 278 16.89 -4.83 12.16
CA LEU A 278 18.01 -4.00 11.72
C LEU A 278 17.55 -2.68 11.07
N SER A 279 16.34 -2.63 10.51
CA SER A 279 15.82 -1.50 9.72
C SER A 279 15.98 -0.13 10.40
N GLY A 280 15.64 -0.03 11.69
CA GLY A 280 15.76 1.23 12.45
C GLY A 280 17.20 1.70 12.59
N ARG A 281 18.14 0.79 12.89
CA ARG A 281 19.56 1.11 13.03
C ARG A 281 20.19 1.52 11.70
N LEU A 282 19.87 0.80 10.61
CA LEU A 282 20.38 1.13 9.29
C LEU A 282 19.92 2.53 8.85
N ARG A 283 18.65 2.88 9.05
CA ARG A 283 18.10 4.20 8.67
C ARG A 283 18.72 5.37 9.42
N THR A 284 19.28 5.16 10.61
CA THR A 284 20.00 6.21 11.34
C THR A 284 21.44 6.42 10.85
N ARG A 285 22.01 5.42 10.17
CA ARG A 285 23.42 5.42 9.75
C ARG A 285 23.62 5.63 8.25
N PHE A 286 22.64 5.25 7.45
CA PHE A 286 22.73 5.26 5.99
C PHE A 286 21.51 5.95 5.39
N GLU A 287 21.72 6.56 4.22
CA GLU A 287 20.64 7.10 3.41
C GLU A 287 19.69 6.00 2.93
N ASN A 288 18.41 6.36 2.77
CA ASN A 288 17.38 5.42 2.34
C ASN A 288 17.72 4.77 0.99
N GLU A 289 18.25 5.56 0.05
CA GLU A 289 18.64 5.05 -1.27
C GLU A 289 19.70 3.96 -1.15
N TRP A 290 20.71 4.18 -0.32
CA TRP A 290 21.78 3.21 -0.15
C TRP A 290 21.26 1.89 0.39
N ILE A 291 20.37 1.93 1.39
CA ILE A 291 19.75 0.73 1.97
C ILE A 291 18.93 -0.02 0.93
N VAL A 292 18.09 0.67 0.15
CA VAL A 292 17.26 0.03 -0.90
C VAL A 292 18.15 -0.57 -1.98
N ARG A 293 19.15 0.16 -2.46
CA ARG A 293 20.09 -0.32 -3.49
C ARG A 293 20.87 -1.54 -2.99
N ALA A 294 21.36 -1.52 -1.76
CA ALA A 294 22.00 -2.67 -1.13
C ALA A 294 21.05 -3.88 -1.06
N ALA A 295 19.77 -3.66 -0.73
CA ALA A 295 18.77 -4.72 -0.74
C ALA A 295 18.57 -5.33 -2.15
N PHE A 296 18.50 -4.51 -3.21
CA PHE A 296 18.46 -5.02 -4.59
C PHE A 296 19.68 -5.87 -4.93
N VAL A 297 20.88 -5.39 -4.61
CA VAL A 297 22.13 -6.10 -4.90
C VAL A 297 22.22 -7.41 -4.11
N VAL A 298 21.92 -7.39 -2.81
CA VAL A 298 21.91 -8.59 -1.96
C VAL A 298 20.89 -9.61 -2.47
N MET A 299 19.70 -9.17 -2.86
CA MET A 299 18.70 -10.06 -3.45
C MET A 299 19.19 -10.62 -4.80
N ALA A 300 19.77 -9.80 -5.68
CA ALA A 300 20.29 -10.25 -6.97
C ALA A 300 21.39 -11.31 -6.82
N MET A 301 22.36 -11.04 -5.94
CA MET A 301 23.46 -11.97 -5.63
C MET A 301 22.93 -13.26 -5.00
N GLY A 302 21.97 -13.16 -4.09
CA GLY A 302 21.38 -14.33 -3.45
C GLY A 302 20.58 -15.19 -4.42
N VAL A 303 19.81 -14.58 -5.33
CA VAL A 303 19.09 -15.28 -6.39
C VAL A 303 20.07 -15.93 -7.38
N LEU A 304 21.14 -15.25 -7.79
CA LEU A 304 22.21 -15.84 -8.62
C LEU A 304 22.84 -17.06 -7.94
N ALA A 305 23.25 -16.92 -6.68
CA ALA A 305 23.87 -17.99 -5.91
C ALA A 305 22.91 -19.16 -5.69
N LEU A 306 21.63 -18.88 -5.44
CA LEU A 306 20.59 -19.91 -5.26
C LEU A 306 20.36 -20.72 -6.54
N GLY A 307 20.37 -20.09 -7.71
CA GLY A 307 20.24 -20.79 -9.00
C GLY A 307 21.41 -21.72 -9.32
N LEU A 308 22.60 -21.47 -8.75
CA LEU A 308 23.81 -22.29 -8.93
C LEU A 308 24.01 -23.32 -7.81
N SER A 309 23.38 -23.13 -6.66
CA SER A 309 23.54 -23.96 -5.48
C SER A 309 22.89 -25.35 -5.67
N ARG A 310 23.62 -26.39 -5.27
CA ARG A 310 23.11 -27.77 -5.15
C ARG A 310 23.13 -28.30 -3.71
N ASN A 311 23.52 -27.45 -2.75
CA ASN A 311 23.64 -27.83 -1.35
C ASN A 311 22.53 -27.16 -0.52
N MET A 312 21.80 -27.96 0.26
CA MET A 312 20.69 -27.48 1.09
C MET A 312 21.13 -26.45 2.12
N VAL A 313 22.24 -26.69 2.83
CA VAL A 313 22.75 -25.80 3.89
C VAL A 313 23.16 -24.46 3.28
N LEU A 314 23.90 -24.50 2.17
CA LEU A 314 24.30 -23.29 1.46
C LEU A 314 23.08 -22.49 0.97
N SER A 315 22.06 -23.18 0.43
CA SER A 315 20.82 -22.55 -0.02
C SER A 315 20.07 -21.88 1.15
N GLY A 316 20.01 -22.52 2.32
CA GLY A 316 19.45 -21.94 3.54
C GLY A 316 20.21 -20.70 4.00
N LEU A 317 21.55 -20.74 3.99
CA LEU A 317 22.40 -19.60 4.36
C LEU A 317 22.26 -18.43 3.37
N ILE A 318 22.07 -18.70 2.08
CA ILE A 318 21.80 -17.69 1.05
C ILE A 318 20.43 -17.03 1.25
N LEU A 319 19.42 -17.79 1.67
CA LEU A 319 18.06 -17.28 1.84
C LEU A 319 17.91 -16.32 3.03
N LEU A 320 18.79 -16.39 4.04
CA LEU A 320 18.80 -15.45 5.18
C LEU A 320 18.98 -13.99 4.72
N PRO A 321 20.06 -13.59 4.02
CA PRO A 321 20.21 -12.21 3.55
C PRO A 321 19.15 -11.83 2.50
N CYS A 322 18.63 -12.76 1.70
CA CYS A 322 17.49 -12.51 0.80
C CYS A 322 16.21 -12.13 1.56
N GLY A 323 15.92 -12.82 2.66
CA GLY A 323 14.79 -12.47 3.53
C GLY A 323 14.94 -11.09 4.13
N ALA A 324 16.14 -10.76 4.61
CA ALA A 324 16.45 -9.45 5.18
C ALA A 324 16.28 -8.33 4.15
N SER A 325 16.81 -8.51 2.94
CA SER A 325 16.70 -7.52 1.85
C SER A 325 15.26 -7.33 1.39
N TRP A 326 14.45 -8.40 1.35
CA TRP A 326 13.02 -8.33 1.06
C TRP A 326 12.28 -7.38 2.01
N VAL A 327 12.49 -7.54 3.31
CA VAL A 327 11.81 -6.71 4.32
C VAL A 327 12.32 -5.29 4.30
N LEU A 328 13.63 -5.10 4.20
CA LEU A 328 14.23 -3.77 4.13
C LEU A 328 13.68 -2.98 2.93
N ALA A 329 13.69 -3.57 1.73
CA ALA A 329 13.18 -2.89 0.53
C ALA A 329 11.70 -2.52 0.66
N LEU A 330 10.82 -3.49 0.96
CA LEU A 330 9.37 -3.24 1.02
C LEU A 330 9.01 -2.30 2.16
N SER A 331 9.65 -2.43 3.33
CA SER A 331 9.42 -1.53 4.46
C SER A 331 9.85 -0.10 4.13
N LEU A 332 11.01 0.09 3.49
CA LEU A 332 11.46 1.42 3.08
C LEU A 332 10.51 2.03 2.06
N PHE A 333 10.11 1.29 1.01
CA PHE A 333 9.14 1.81 0.05
C PHE A 333 7.82 2.22 0.72
N ASN A 334 7.30 1.37 1.60
CA ASN A 334 6.06 1.66 2.31
C ASN A 334 6.18 2.94 3.16
N VAL A 335 7.26 3.08 3.93
CA VAL A 335 7.51 4.30 4.73
C VAL A 335 7.73 5.52 3.82
N THR A 336 8.42 5.37 2.69
CA THR A 336 8.60 6.47 1.74
C THR A 336 7.26 6.97 1.20
N VAL A 337 6.35 6.07 0.82
CA VAL A 337 5.01 6.47 0.40
C VAL A 337 4.26 7.18 1.52
N GLN A 338 4.34 6.69 2.77
CA GLN A 338 3.66 7.32 3.89
C GLN A 338 4.16 8.75 4.19
N LEU A 339 5.48 8.95 4.14
CA LEU A 339 6.09 10.24 4.50
C LEU A 339 6.11 11.23 3.34
N SER A 340 6.12 10.77 2.09
CA SER A 340 6.05 11.63 0.90
C SER A 340 4.63 11.94 0.44
N THR A 341 3.62 11.57 1.24
CA THR A 341 2.21 11.76 0.89
C THR A 341 1.44 12.48 2.01
N PRO A 342 0.68 13.54 1.68
CA PRO A 342 -0.22 14.21 2.62
C PRO A 342 -1.27 13.27 3.20
N ARG A 343 -1.69 13.54 4.44
CA ARG A 343 -2.65 12.72 5.20
C ARG A 343 -3.97 12.44 4.46
N TRP A 344 -4.42 13.35 3.61
CA TRP A 344 -5.69 13.23 2.89
C TRP A 344 -5.66 12.22 1.72
N VAL A 345 -4.46 11.85 1.23
CA VAL A 345 -4.28 10.93 0.08
C VAL A 345 -3.35 9.75 0.39
N VAL A 346 -2.75 9.70 1.58
CA VAL A 346 -1.81 8.66 2.00
C VAL A 346 -2.37 7.24 1.85
N GLY A 347 -3.64 7.02 2.22
CA GLY A 347 -4.28 5.71 2.09
C GLY A 347 -4.40 5.24 0.64
N ARG A 348 -4.70 6.17 -0.27
CA ARG A 348 -4.81 5.88 -1.72
C ARG A 348 -3.44 5.64 -2.35
N ALA A 349 -2.45 6.45 -1.96
CA ALA A 349 -1.07 6.26 -2.41
C ALA A 349 -0.50 4.90 -1.93
N LEU A 350 -0.81 4.50 -0.70
CA LEU A 350 -0.46 3.18 -0.17
C LEU A 350 -1.13 2.04 -0.94
N ALA A 351 -2.40 2.17 -1.31
CA ALA A 351 -3.10 1.17 -2.11
C ALA A 351 -2.47 1.02 -3.51
N ILE A 352 -2.15 2.14 -4.17
CA ILE A 352 -1.47 2.12 -5.48
C ILE A 352 -0.05 1.52 -5.35
N TYR A 353 0.65 1.79 -4.25
CA TYR A 353 1.93 1.14 -3.92
C TYR A 353 1.81 -0.38 -3.77
N GLN A 354 0.83 -0.84 -3.01
CA GLN A 354 0.60 -2.28 -2.85
C GLN A 354 0.24 -2.91 -4.19
N MET A 355 -0.59 -2.25 -5.00
CA MET A 355 -0.91 -2.69 -6.36
C MET A 355 0.34 -2.81 -7.24
N ALA A 356 1.26 -1.85 -7.18
CA ALA A 356 2.52 -1.91 -7.91
C ALA A 356 3.45 -3.03 -7.40
N ALA A 357 3.63 -3.15 -6.08
CA ALA A 357 4.51 -4.15 -5.48
C ALA A 357 3.99 -5.59 -5.71
N PHE A 358 2.72 -5.86 -5.37
CA PHE A 358 2.10 -7.18 -5.58
C PHE A 358 1.84 -7.45 -7.06
N GLY A 359 1.58 -6.43 -7.88
CA GLY A 359 1.48 -6.55 -9.33
C GLY A 359 2.81 -7.00 -9.94
N GLY A 360 3.93 -6.44 -9.47
CA GLY A 360 5.26 -6.92 -9.81
C GLY A 360 5.46 -8.39 -9.42
N MET A 361 5.06 -8.78 -8.22
CA MET A 361 5.15 -10.18 -7.77
C MET A 361 4.29 -11.13 -8.61
N ALA A 362 3.04 -10.76 -8.93
CA ALA A 362 2.15 -11.59 -9.75
C ALA A 362 2.70 -11.74 -11.19
N ALA A 363 3.14 -10.63 -11.80
CA ALA A 363 3.77 -10.63 -13.11
C ALA A 363 5.07 -11.45 -13.13
N GLY A 364 5.90 -11.30 -12.11
CA GLY A 364 7.16 -12.03 -11.96
C GLY A 364 6.93 -13.52 -11.78
N ALA A 365 5.97 -13.92 -10.93
CA ALA A 365 5.64 -15.33 -10.72
C ALA A 365 5.23 -16.02 -12.04
N TRP A 366 4.37 -15.37 -12.84
CA TRP A 366 4.02 -15.88 -14.17
C TRP A 366 5.23 -15.91 -15.12
N LEU A 367 5.98 -14.80 -15.22
CA LEU A 367 7.12 -14.67 -16.12
C LEU A 367 8.21 -15.71 -15.85
N TRP A 368 8.64 -15.85 -14.59
CA TRP A 368 9.69 -16.81 -14.23
C TRP A 368 9.21 -18.25 -14.30
N GLY A 369 7.92 -18.50 -14.07
CA GLY A 369 7.30 -19.80 -14.35
C GLY A 369 7.44 -20.19 -15.82
N ALA A 370 7.04 -19.28 -16.72
CA ALA A 370 7.11 -19.50 -18.17
C ALA A 370 8.55 -19.66 -18.67
N ILE A 371 9.50 -18.88 -18.13
CA ILE A 371 10.92 -19.03 -18.45
C ILE A 371 11.45 -20.35 -17.89
N ALA A 372 11.08 -20.74 -16.67
CA ALA A 372 11.51 -21.99 -16.07
C ALA A 372 11.03 -23.21 -16.86
N GLU A 373 9.86 -23.14 -17.48
CA GLU A 373 9.34 -24.18 -18.37
C GLU A 373 10.27 -24.42 -19.57
N GLN A 374 10.79 -23.35 -20.18
CA GLN A 374 11.58 -23.42 -21.41
C GLN A 374 13.05 -23.74 -21.16
N VAL A 375 13.67 -23.06 -20.19
CA VAL A 375 15.14 -23.15 -19.96
C VAL A 375 15.51 -23.79 -18.63
N GLY A 376 14.53 -24.11 -17.79
CA GLY A 376 14.73 -24.73 -16.48
C GLY A 376 14.71 -23.75 -15.32
N ALA A 377 14.37 -24.27 -14.13
CA ALA A 377 14.24 -23.46 -12.91
C ALA A 377 15.55 -22.80 -12.45
N PRO A 378 16.73 -23.47 -12.50
CA PRO A 378 18.01 -22.81 -12.18
C PRO A 378 18.27 -21.55 -13.00
N LEU A 379 18.10 -21.64 -14.33
CA LEU A 379 18.36 -20.53 -15.24
C LEU A 379 17.31 -19.43 -15.10
N ALA A 380 16.04 -19.77 -14.90
CA ALA A 380 15.01 -18.78 -14.62
C ALA A 380 15.30 -17.97 -13.35
N VAL A 381 15.77 -18.65 -12.29
CA VAL A 381 16.22 -18.00 -11.05
C VAL A 381 17.41 -17.09 -11.34
N VAL A 382 18.42 -17.55 -12.07
CA VAL A 382 19.56 -16.70 -12.49
C VAL A 382 19.10 -15.47 -13.27
N PHE A 383 18.20 -15.61 -14.26
CA PHE A 383 17.69 -14.49 -15.05
C PHE A 383 16.84 -13.50 -14.25
N ALA A 384 16.20 -13.93 -13.16
CA ALA A 384 15.48 -13.04 -12.26
C ALA A 384 16.39 -12.05 -11.51
N SER A 385 17.71 -12.28 -11.51
CA SER A 385 18.68 -11.27 -11.04
C SER A 385 18.77 -10.03 -11.94
N LEU A 386 18.45 -10.15 -13.23
CA LEU A 386 18.54 -9.04 -14.19
C LEU A 386 17.65 -7.85 -13.82
N PRO A 387 16.33 -8.01 -13.56
CA PRO A 387 15.52 -6.89 -13.09
C PRO A 387 15.96 -6.35 -11.74
N LEU A 388 16.54 -7.17 -10.86
CA LEU A 388 17.07 -6.71 -9.57
C LEU A 388 18.32 -5.83 -9.75
N ILE A 389 19.25 -6.24 -10.63
CA ILE A 389 20.43 -5.44 -11.00
C ILE A 389 19.98 -4.14 -11.69
N PHE A 390 19.02 -4.23 -12.61
CA PHE A 390 18.42 -3.07 -13.26
C PHE A 390 17.77 -2.12 -12.24
N GLY A 391 17.04 -2.63 -11.26
CA GLY A 391 16.44 -1.84 -10.18
C GLY A 391 17.48 -1.16 -9.27
N ALA A 392 18.63 -1.80 -9.06
CA ALA A 392 19.78 -1.18 -8.39
C ALA A 392 20.38 -0.04 -9.24
N ALA A 393 20.52 -0.26 -10.56
CA ALA A 393 21.06 0.73 -11.49
C ALA A 393 20.14 1.94 -11.67
N ILE A 394 18.81 1.75 -11.69
CA ILE A 394 17.83 2.83 -11.67
C ILE A 394 18.07 3.74 -10.46
N GLY A 395 18.38 3.17 -9.29
CA GLY A 395 18.67 3.92 -8.07
C GLY A 395 19.87 4.86 -8.17
N LEU A 396 20.80 4.63 -9.12
CA LEU A 396 21.93 5.53 -9.37
C LEU A 396 21.51 6.82 -10.08
N LYS A 397 20.59 6.72 -11.05
CA LYS A 397 20.09 7.89 -11.81
C LYS A 397 18.89 8.56 -11.14
N PHE A 398 18.07 7.78 -10.44
CA PHE A 398 16.83 8.22 -9.84
C PHE A 398 16.76 7.79 -8.36
N PRO A 399 17.60 8.40 -7.49
CA PRO A 399 17.63 8.05 -6.08
C PRO A 399 16.30 8.36 -5.40
N LEU A 400 15.97 7.60 -4.37
CA LEU A 400 14.89 7.92 -3.44
C LEU A 400 15.30 9.16 -2.64
N GLU A 401 14.37 10.11 -2.51
CA GLU A 401 14.60 11.32 -1.73
C GLU A 401 14.71 10.99 -0.23
N ASN A 402 15.67 11.64 0.44
CA ASN A 402 15.78 11.56 1.90
C ASN A 402 14.65 12.37 2.56
N PHE A 403 14.17 11.90 3.71
CA PHE A 403 13.00 12.43 4.42
C PHE A 403 13.11 13.86 4.95
N SER A 404 14.23 14.54 4.70
CA SER A 404 14.58 15.85 5.26
C SER A 404 14.32 17.04 4.34
N THR A 405 13.89 16.86 3.09
CA THR A 405 13.82 17.97 2.13
C THR A 405 12.46 18.64 1.99
N ARG A 406 11.34 18.00 2.37
CA ARG A 406 10.00 18.59 2.21
C ARG A 406 9.04 18.22 3.35
N ASP A 407 8.53 19.23 4.06
CA ASP A 407 7.53 19.05 5.11
C ASP A 407 6.11 18.93 4.51
N PHE A 408 5.53 17.74 4.67
CA PHE A 408 4.16 17.45 4.21
C PHE A 408 3.09 17.62 5.31
N SER A 409 3.38 18.36 6.37
CA SER A 409 2.40 18.73 7.38
C SER A 409 1.31 19.66 6.81
N PRO A 410 0.05 19.53 7.26
CA PRO A 410 -1.00 20.43 6.80
C PRO A 410 -0.66 21.87 7.20
N LEU A 411 -0.71 22.79 6.24
CA LEU A 411 -0.36 24.19 6.48
C LEU A 411 -1.29 24.83 7.53
N ASN A 412 -2.54 24.33 7.65
CA ASN A 412 -3.56 24.72 8.64
C ASN A 412 -3.80 26.24 8.79
N LYS A 413 -3.42 27.04 7.79
CA LYS A 413 -3.66 28.50 7.76
C LYS A 413 -4.94 28.90 7.03
N PHE A 414 -5.73 27.93 6.55
CA PHE A 414 -6.95 28.25 5.81
C PHE A 414 -8.09 28.56 6.77
N ILE A 415 -8.48 29.84 6.82
CA ILE A 415 -9.72 30.28 7.46
C ILE A 415 -10.82 30.22 6.39
N LYS A 416 -11.88 29.45 6.65
CA LYS A 416 -13.05 29.40 5.77
C LYS A 416 -13.59 30.83 5.60
N PRO A 417 -13.71 31.34 4.36
CA PRO A 417 -14.24 32.67 4.15
C PRO A 417 -15.70 32.72 4.61
N SER A 418 -16.07 33.77 5.34
CA SER A 418 -17.46 34.11 5.66
C SER A 418 -18.15 34.55 4.37
N LEU A 419 -18.83 33.62 3.71
CA LEU A 419 -19.63 33.91 2.53
C LEU A 419 -21.03 34.37 2.95
N LYS A 420 -21.54 35.39 2.25
CA LYS A 420 -22.93 35.85 2.37
C LYS A 420 -23.93 34.89 1.71
N LEU A 421 -23.48 33.94 0.89
CA LEU A 421 -24.32 32.94 0.24
C LEU A 421 -24.30 31.62 1.03
N ASP A 422 -25.47 31.00 1.21
CA ASP A 422 -25.55 29.68 1.87
C ASP A 422 -25.31 28.55 0.85
N LEU A 423 -24.04 28.18 0.70
CA LEU A 423 -23.64 27.14 -0.24
C LEU A 423 -23.82 25.74 0.35
N ALA A 424 -24.69 24.95 -0.29
CA ALA A 424 -24.76 23.52 -0.05
C ALA A 424 -23.41 22.84 -0.40
N PRO A 425 -23.06 21.70 0.24
CA PRO A 425 -21.82 20.97 -0.04
C PRO A 425 -21.54 20.65 -1.52
N ARG A 426 -22.61 20.43 -2.30
CA ARG A 426 -22.60 20.07 -3.72
C ARG A 426 -22.65 21.28 -4.67
N SER A 427 -22.78 22.50 -4.16
CA SER A 427 -22.87 23.71 -4.99
C SER A 427 -21.57 23.94 -5.76
N GLY A 428 -21.65 24.19 -7.06
CA GLY A 428 -20.50 24.42 -7.95
C GLY A 428 -20.95 24.42 -9.41
N PRO A 429 -20.03 24.60 -10.37
CA PRO A 429 -18.58 24.73 -10.21
C PRO A 429 -18.16 26.01 -9.48
N ILE A 430 -17.04 25.97 -8.76
CA ILE A 430 -16.47 27.18 -8.13
C ILE A 430 -15.23 27.58 -8.92
N MET A 431 -15.24 28.81 -9.44
CA MET A 431 -14.11 29.44 -10.10
C MET A 431 -13.36 30.30 -9.09
N VAL A 432 -12.03 30.17 -9.07
CA VAL A 432 -11.16 30.96 -8.21
C VAL A 432 -10.19 31.72 -9.08
N ILE A 433 -10.13 33.02 -8.84
CA ILE A 433 -9.29 33.97 -9.57
C ILE A 433 -8.34 34.61 -8.56
N VAL A 434 -7.06 34.66 -8.89
CA VAL A 434 -6.01 35.30 -8.07
C VAL A 434 -5.24 36.25 -8.95
N ASP A 435 -5.27 37.53 -8.59
CA ASP A 435 -4.58 38.59 -9.33
C ASP A 435 -3.24 38.92 -8.65
N TYR A 436 -2.18 38.96 -9.45
CA TYR A 436 -0.80 39.26 -9.08
C TYR A 436 -0.32 40.49 -9.84
N GLU A 437 0.49 41.32 -9.19
CA GLU A 437 1.14 42.48 -9.79
C GLU A 437 2.65 42.22 -9.79
N ILE A 438 3.22 42.01 -10.97
CA ILE A 438 4.59 41.52 -11.14
C ILE A 438 5.37 42.49 -12.02
N GLY A 439 6.48 42.99 -11.50
CA GLY A 439 7.36 43.88 -12.27
C GLY A 439 8.03 43.15 -13.44
N GLN A 440 8.30 43.88 -14.53
CA GLN A 440 8.84 43.30 -15.77
C GLN A 440 10.15 42.54 -15.59
N SER A 441 11.03 42.97 -14.66
CA SER A 441 12.29 42.29 -14.34
C SER A 441 12.10 40.89 -13.74
N ASP A 442 10.97 40.67 -13.08
CA ASP A 442 10.71 39.49 -12.25
C ASP A 442 9.86 38.44 -12.98
N VAL A 443 9.36 38.77 -14.18
CA VAL A 443 8.50 37.91 -15.01
C VAL A 443 9.11 36.53 -15.26
N PRO A 444 10.41 36.36 -15.61
CA PRO A 444 10.98 35.04 -15.82
C PRO A 444 10.92 34.15 -14.57
N ALA A 445 11.23 34.72 -13.39
CA ALA A 445 11.15 34.01 -12.11
C ALA A 445 9.71 33.68 -11.73
N PHE A 446 8.78 34.62 -11.95
CA PHE A 446 7.35 34.42 -11.74
C PHE A 446 6.80 33.28 -12.61
N LEU A 447 7.11 33.27 -13.91
CA LEU A 447 6.65 32.22 -14.82
C LEU A 447 7.18 30.84 -14.41
N ALA A 448 8.44 30.73 -13.98
CA ALA A 448 9.01 29.49 -13.46
C ALA A 448 8.25 28.97 -12.23
N LEU A 449 7.95 29.87 -11.27
CA LEU A 449 7.14 29.54 -10.10
C LEU A 449 5.70 29.18 -10.48
N MET A 450 5.12 29.81 -11.50
CA MET A 450 3.76 29.51 -11.96
C MET A 450 3.65 28.13 -12.64
N VAL A 451 4.72 27.63 -13.25
CA VAL A 451 4.78 26.24 -13.74
C VAL A 451 4.70 25.23 -12.59
N GLU A 452 5.37 25.51 -11.46
CA GLU A 452 5.26 24.70 -10.25
C GLU A 452 3.88 24.85 -9.60
N ARG A 453 3.38 26.09 -9.49
CA ARG A 453 2.06 26.40 -8.97
C ARG A 453 0.96 25.66 -9.70
N ARG A 454 0.99 25.65 -11.04
CA ARG A 454 0.05 24.90 -11.89
C ARG A 454 0.02 23.42 -11.52
N ARG A 455 1.19 22.80 -11.35
CA ARG A 455 1.30 21.38 -10.97
C ARG A 455 0.68 21.13 -9.59
N ILE A 456 0.96 21.98 -8.60
CA ILE A 456 0.38 21.90 -7.25
C ILE A 456 -1.16 22.01 -7.31
N ARG A 457 -1.70 23.02 -8.02
CA ARG A 457 -3.15 23.23 -8.17
C ARG A 457 -3.86 22.02 -8.76
N ILE A 458 -3.36 21.54 -9.90
CA ILE A 458 -3.97 20.41 -10.61
C ILE A 458 -3.89 19.14 -9.77
N ARG A 459 -2.77 18.91 -9.07
CA ARG A 459 -2.58 17.78 -8.16
C ARG A 459 -3.64 17.76 -7.05
N ASP A 460 -3.96 18.91 -6.45
CA ASP A 460 -4.82 19.01 -5.27
C ASP A 460 -6.33 19.03 -5.56
N GLY A 461 -6.74 19.23 -6.81
CA GLY A 461 -8.17 19.31 -7.12
C GLY A 461 -8.50 20.10 -8.38
N ALA A 462 -7.70 21.11 -8.71
CA ALA A 462 -8.06 22.11 -9.70
C ALA A 462 -8.20 21.52 -11.10
N ARG A 463 -9.10 22.11 -11.88
CA ARG A 463 -9.36 21.86 -13.29
C ARG A 463 -9.29 23.17 -14.06
N GLN A 464 -9.07 23.11 -15.37
CA GLN A 464 -9.06 24.29 -16.26
C GLN A 464 -8.20 25.43 -15.70
N TRP A 465 -6.98 25.10 -15.27
CA TRP A 465 -6.04 26.11 -14.78
C TRP A 465 -5.52 26.92 -15.97
N VAL A 466 -5.56 28.24 -15.85
CA VAL A 466 -5.07 29.20 -16.84
C VAL A 466 -4.31 30.32 -16.12
N LEU A 467 -3.26 30.81 -16.77
CA LEU A 467 -2.58 32.04 -16.40
C LEU A 467 -2.75 33.04 -17.54
N MET A 468 -3.27 34.21 -17.20
CA MET A 468 -3.58 35.29 -18.14
C MET A 468 -2.73 36.50 -17.79
N ARG A 469 -2.38 37.28 -18.81
CA ARG A 469 -1.73 38.59 -18.67
C ARG A 469 -2.72 39.64 -19.15
N ASP A 470 -2.91 40.68 -18.36
CA ASP A 470 -3.74 41.80 -18.77
C ASP A 470 -3.03 42.56 -19.92
N LEU A 471 -3.79 42.85 -20.98
CA LEU A 471 -3.31 43.54 -22.17
C LEU A 471 -3.28 45.06 -21.97
N GLU A 472 -4.15 45.60 -21.13
CA GLU A 472 -4.22 47.02 -20.80
C GLU A 472 -3.21 47.35 -19.70
N ASN A 473 -3.00 46.42 -18.76
CA ASN A 473 -2.04 46.55 -17.66
C ASN A 473 -1.03 45.38 -17.64
N PRO A 474 0.06 45.42 -18.43
CA PRO A 474 0.96 44.27 -18.60
C PRO A 474 1.68 43.77 -17.33
N GLU A 475 1.61 44.51 -16.23
CA GLU A 475 2.16 44.09 -14.93
C GLU A 475 1.17 43.22 -14.13
N ILE A 476 -0.11 43.19 -14.54
CA ILE A 476 -1.16 42.39 -13.91
C ILE A 476 -1.22 41.01 -14.56
N TRP A 477 -1.11 39.98 -13.72
CA TRP A 477 -1.21 38.58 -14.08
C TRP A 477 -2.31 37.90 -13.27
N THR A 478 -3.17 37.15 -13.95
CA THR A 478 -4.33 36.51 -13.32
C THR A 478 -4.22 34.98 -13.42
N GLU A 479 -4.13 34.31 -12.27
CA GLU A 479 -4.33 32.86 -12.12
C GLU A 479 -5.83 32.57 -12.04
N SER A 480 -6.34 31.67 -12.87
CA SER A 480 -7.73 31.19 -12.82
C SER A 480 -7.79 29.67 -12.82
N TYR A 481 -8.67 29.09 -11.99
CA TYR A 481 -8.94 27.65 -11.98
C TYR A 481 -10.32 27.30 -11.43
N HIS A 482 -10.80 26.11 -11.79
CA HIS A 482 -12.10 25.59 -11.39
C HIS A 482 -11.96 24.43 -10.41
N VAL A 483 -12.92 24.34 -9.49
CA VAL A 483 -13.14 23.15 -8.65
C VAL A 483 -14.61 22.72 -8.74
N PRO A 484 -14.91 21.41 -8.69
CA PRO A 484 -16.24 20.91 -9.05
C PRO A 484 -17.37 21.35 -8.11
N THR A 485 -17.07 21.45 -6.82
CA THR A 485 -18.06 21.76 -5.78
C THR A 485 -17.43 22.59 -4.67
N TRP A 486 -18.28 23.18 -3.83
CA TRP A 486 -17.89 23.94 -2.66
C TRP A 486 -17.14 23.08 -1.64
N VAL A 487 -17.53 21.82 -1.44
CA VAL A 487 -16.74 20.89 -0.61
C VAL A 487 -15.39 20.58 -1.24
N GLU A 488 -15.30 20.39 -2.57
CA GLU A 488 -14.00 20.22 -3.21
C GLU A 488 -13.14 21.49 -3.15
N TYR A 489 -13.74 22.68 -3.13
CA TYR A 489 -13.04 23.95 -2.86
C TYR A 489 -12.44 23.98 -1.45
N LEU A 490 -13.26 23.67 -0.43
CA LEU A 490 -12.81 23.61 0.96
C LEU A 490 -11.71 22.56 1.12
N ARG A 491 -11.91 21.37 0.57
CA ARG A 491 -10.89 20.30 0.55
C ARG A 491 -9.63 20.74 -0.17
N HIS A 492 -9.72 21.35 -1.35
CA HIS A 492 -8.55 21.87 -2.08
C HIS A 492 -7.71 22.81 -1.20
N HIS A 493 -8.33 23.59 -0.32
CA HIS A 493 -7.62 24.47 0.60
C HIS A 493 -7.10 23.77 1.87
N GLU A 494 -7.82 22.78 2.42
CA GLU A 494 -7.34 21.93 3.52
C GLU A 494 -6.21 20.98 3.10
N ARG A 495 -6.17 20.60 1.81
CA ARG A 495 -5.17 19.71 1.21
C ARG A 495 -3.77 20.36 1.06
N ARG A 496 -3.65 21.67 1.32
CA ARG A 496 -2.38 22.42 1.19
C ARG A 496 -1.37 22.02 2.25
N VAL A 497 -0.13 21.92 1.80
CA VAL A 497 0.98 21.36 2.58
C VAL A 497 2.08 22.40 2.80
N THR A 498 2.86 22.31 3.90
CA THR A 498 3.91 23.28 4.23
C THR A 498 4.91 23.49 3.08
N SER A 499 5.36 22.41 2.45
CA SER A 499 6.28 22.46 1.29
C SER A 499 5.72 23.23 0.08
N ASP A 500 4.40 23.20 -0.13
CA ASP A 500 3.76 23.99 -1.20
C ASP A 500 3.57 25.47 -0.78
N GLY A 501 3.66 25.75 0.52
CA GLY A 501 3.64 27.08 1.09
C GLY A 501 4.84 27.91 0.66
N GLU A 502 6.01 27.32 0.46
CA GLU A 502 7.22 28.01 0.00
C GLU A 502 7.04 28.62 -1.38
N VAL A 503 6.45 27.87 -2.33
CA VAL A 503 6.10 28.39 -3.66
C VAL A 503 5.15 29.58 -3.55
N TYR A 504 4.20 29.53 -2.60
CA TYR A 504 3.30 30.65 -2.36
C TYR A 504 4.01 31.87 -1.74
N GLN A 505 4.94 31.66 -0.80
CA GLN A 505 5.72 32.75 -0.20
C GLN A 505 6.65 33.40 -1.22
N ASN A 506 7.29 32.62 -2.09
CA ASN A 506 8.13 33.13 -3.16
C ASN A 506 7.29 33.93 -4.18
N LEU A 507 6.09 33.47 -4.51
CA LEU A 507 5.15 34.24 -5.34
C LEU A 507 4.70 35.55 -4.66
N LEU A 508 4.50 35.55 -3.34
CA LEU A 508 4.19 36.76 -2.59
C LEU A 508 5.37 37.74 -2.58
N ALA A 509 6.61 37.25 -2.50
CA ALA A 509 7.80 38.09 -2.53
C ALA A 509 8.01 38.80 -3.89
N LEU A 510 7.53 38.21 -4.98
CA LEU A 510 7.57 38.82 -6.32
C LEU A 510 6.38 39.77 -6.57
N HIS A 511 5.34 39.73 -5.74
CA HIS A 511 4.17 40.59 -5.87
C HIS A 511 4.47 42.00 -5.37
N LYS A 512 4.34 43.00 -6.23
CA LYS A 512 4.67 44.41 -5.95
C LYS A 512 3.47 45.27 -5.54
N GLY A 513 2.25 44.73 -5.64
CA GLY A 513 1.06 45.48 -5.28
C GLY A 513 0.98 45.80 -3.78
N ALA A 514 0.45 46.98 -3.46
CA ALA A 514 0.34 47.48 -2.07
C ALA A 514 -0.54 46.61 -1.14
N LYS A 515 -1.38 45.74 -1.73
CA LYS A 515 -2.24 44.79 -1.01
C LYS A 515 -1.82 43.36 -1.39
N PRO A 516 -2.04 42.38 -0.49
CA PRO A 516 -1.81 40.97 -0.85
C PRO A 516 -2.66 40.58 -2.07
N PRO A 517 -2.22 39.58 -2.87
CA PRO A 517 -2.91 39.13 -4.07
C PRO A 517 -4.41 38.92 -3.83
N GLN A 518 -5.24 39.58 -4.63
CA GLN A 518 -6.68 39.56 -4.44
C GLN A 518 -7.24 38.20 -4.87
N VAL A 519 -7.92 37.51 -3.96
CA VAL A 519 -8.55 36.21 -4.26
C VAL A 519 -10.06 36.40 -4.41
N ARG A 520 -10.54 36.29 -5.65
CA ARG A 520 -11.97 36.30 -6.00
C ARG A 520 -12.47 34.87 -6.14
N ARG A 521 -13.68 34.61 -5.64
CA ARG A 521 -14.34 33.29 -5.65
C ARG A 521 -15.72 33.48 -6.27
N MET A 522 -16.00 32.75 -7.33
CA MET A 522 -17.25 32.85 -8.08
C MET A 522 -17.88 31.47 -8.19
N ILE A 523 -19.20 31.39 -8.15
CA ILE A 523 -19.93 30.17 -8.52
C ILE A 523 -20.32 30.31 -9.99
N GLU A 524 -19.89 29.36 -10.82
CA GLU A 524 -20.22 29.35 -12.24
C GLU A 524 -21.69 28.96 -12.40
N ARG A 525 -22.42 29.74 -13.20
CA ARG A 525 -23.82 29.49 -13.54
C ARG A 525 -23.97 29.69 -15.03
N GLN A 526 -24.35 28.63 -15.73
CA GLN A 526 -24.86 28.75 -17.10
C GLN A 526 -26.34 29.09 -16.97
N THR A 527 -26.76 30.24 -17.52
CA THR A 527 -28.13 30.83 -17.49
C THR A 527 -29.22 29.88 -16.94
N VAL A 528 -29.63 30.07 -15.68
CA VAL A 528 -30.70 29.28 -15.02
C VAL A 528 -31.88 30.19 -14.67
N PRO A 529 -33.15 29.76 -14.86
CA PRO A 529 -34.34 30.48 -14.38
C PRO A 529 -34.31 30.69 -12.85
N ARG A 530 -35.00 31.74 -12.37
CA ARG A 530 -34.97 32.24 -10.97
C ARG A 530 -35.20 31.19 -9.86
N ASP A 531 -35.88 30.09 -10.14
CA ASP A 531 -36.27 29.09 -9.14
C ASP A 531 -35.11 28.23 -8.59
N ASN A 532 -33.89 28.33 -9.15
CA ASN A 532 -32.69 27.59 -8.74
C ASN A 532 -31.55 28.47 -8.17
N ASP A 533 -31.86 29.72 -7.81
CA ASP A 533 -30.88 30.67 -7.26
C ASP A 533 -30.51 30.36 -5.79
N VAL A 534 -29.27 30.65 -5.39
CA VAL A 534 -28.80 30.37 -4.02
C VAL A 534 -29.25 31.50 -3.11
N SER A 535 -29.98 31.19 -2.04
CA SER A 535 -30.42 32.19 -1.08
C SER A 535 -29.25 32.84 -0.33
N LEU A 536 -29.39 34.14 -0.05
CA LEU A 536 -28.52 34.83 0.88
C LEU A 536 -28.68 34.23 2.28
N ARG A 537 -27.56 34.14 2.99
CA ARG A 537 -27.51 33.69 4.37
C ARG A 537 -28.08 34.80 5.25
N LEU A 538 -29.19 34.53 5.94
CA LEU A 538 -29.73 35.43 6.95
C LEU A 538 -28.71 35.50 8.10
N ILE A 539 -28.07 36.65 8.27
CA ILE A 539 -27.22 36.93 9.43
C ILE A 539 -28.19 37.25 10.58
N PRO A 540 -28.14 36.58 11.74
CA PRO A 540 -28.90 37.03 12.89
C PRO A 540 -28.40 38.43 13.27
N GLU A 541 -29.28 39.42 13.33
CA GLU A 541 -28.93 40.72 13.88
C GLU A 541 -28.38 40.52 15.29
N GLU A 542 -27.14 40.95 15.52
CA GLU A 542 -26.57 41.00 16.87
C GLU A 542 -27.40 42.01 17.67
N HIS A 543 -28.15 41.50 18.66
CA HIS A 543 -28.72 42.29 19.74
C HIS A 543 -27.81 42.24 20.97
#